data_AF-A0A4R4N0P5-F1
#
_entry.id   AF-A0A4R4N0P5-F1
#
_cell.length_a   1.000
_cell.length_b   1.000
_cell.length_c   1.000
_cell.angle_alpha   90.00
_cell.angle_beta   90.00
_cell.angle_gamma   90.00
#
_symmetry.space_group_name_H-M   'P 1'
#
loop_
_entity.id
_entity.type
_entity.pdbx_description
1 polymer ?
#
loop_
_entity_poly.entity_id
_entity_poly.type
_entity_poly.pdbx_seq_one_letter_code
_entity_poly.pdbx_strand_id
1 'polypeptide(L)'
;MTTAFRAVLAFTLLAGFYVLVGLILAAAVFFDVLLLVDFHVNLIKFAVVLTLAAGALLRALIMVSRRRGGEQPGVPVTREDEPVLWQTVEELAQRVRTAPPDEIRLVAEVNAAVSEDTRFLGMKATRRRMFVGLPLLQTLTVDEMRAVLGHELGHYSGAHTRLGAPVYRGRVSLIATVQGLRNHPFVQRLFTWYAKLYLRVSQAVSRKQELEADQFAVAIGGRQAMAGALHKIHTTAIGWDQYVNTYLSMTGAGGTRPASVFGGFHAFMSDAERQAELARLSEQPEEVSPYDSHPSLTDRLAAIERLPEPQQVPDPRSALTLLRDPNVAVQAVEQSMWSSEALLTLRAVSWEELVAHGMYATRNADALRDLALAGQQVMGASRPYLDAAFEAIARGRQAELEYKLRELGWKASDTLLAGVLGQALEAVMIQLGEARWTLSWSGPARLLFDDGEEVALSEYAARVAADPSAVGGLRQWLGDHGMRHDYVPV
;
A
#
# COMPACT_ATOMS: atom_id res chain seq x y z
N MET A 1 5.65 38.70 5.47
CA MET A 1 4.49 38.33 6.29
C MET A 1 4.92 37.30 7.33
N THR A 2 4.62 37.52 8.60
CA THR A 2 4.95 36.57 9.68
C THR A 2 4.10 35.29 9.55
N THR A 3 4.60 34.17 10.07
CA THR A 3 3.86 32.89 10.09
C THR A 3 2.54 33.00 10.86
N ALA A 4 2.48 33.82 11.91
CA ALA A 4 1.25 34.14 12.63
C ALA A 4 0.19 34.82 11.73
N PHE A 5 0.58 35.80 10.92
CA PHE A 5 -0.35 36.44 9.97
C PHE A 5 -0.86 35.45 8.92
N ARG A 6 0.00 34.56 8.42
CA ARG A 6 -0.39 33.51 7.47
C ARG A 6 -1.32 32.47 8.11
N ALA A 7 -1.12 32.13 9.39
CA ALA A 7 -2.01 31.23 10.12
C ALA A 7 -3.39 31.86 10.33
N VAL A 8 -3.45 33.16 10.66
CA VAL A 8 -4.72 33.92 10.70
C VAL A 8 -5.35 33.94 9.31
N LEU A 9 -4.61 34.26 8.25
CA LEU A 9 -5.15 34.30 6.89
C LEU A 9 -5.68 32.93 6.42
N ALA A 10 -4.96 31.84 6.72
CA ALA A 10 -5.41 30.48 6.41
C ALA A 10 -6.69 30.14 7.19
N PHE A 11 -6.75 30.45 8.49
CA PHE A 11 -7.95 30.27 9.30
C PHE A 11 -9.13 31.12 8.78
N THR A 12 -8.87 32.38 8.40
CA THR A 12 -9.85 33.28 7.80
C THR A 12 -10.32 32.78 6.44
N LEU A 13 -9.45 32.18 5.62
CA LEU A 13 -9.87 31.54 4.38
C LEU A 13 -10.83 30.40 4.71
N LEU A 14 -10.47 29.51 5.65
CA LEU A 14 -11.31 28.38 6.06
C LEU A 14 -12.72 28.83 6.50
N ALA A 15 -12.79 29.85 7.36
CA ALA A 15 -14.06 30.47 7.76
C ALA A 15 -14.73 31.21 6.60
N GLY A 16 -13.94 31.89 5.77
CA GLY A 16 -14.34 32.65 4.61
C GLY A 16 -14.99 31.81 3.52
N PHE A 17 -14.67 30.53 3.41
CA PHE A 17 -15.41 29.60 2.54
C PHE A 17 -16.88 29.51 2.95
N TYR A 18 -17.17 29.34 4.24
CA TYR A 18 -18.55 29.31 4.75
C TYR A 18 -19.25 30.65 4.56
N VAL A 19 -18.54 31.75 4.79
CA VAL A 19 -19.07 33.10 4.57
C VAL A 19 -19.39 33.33 3.10
N LEU A 20 -18.51 32.95 2.18
CA LEU A 20 -18.71 33.07 0.74
C LEU A 20 -19.92 32.25 0.28
N VAL A 21 -20.05 31.00 0.75
CA VAL A 21 -21.23 30.17 0.47
C VAL A 21 -22.50 30.83 1.00
N GLY A 22 -22.47 31.37 2.23
CA GLY A 22 -23.58 32.12 2.82
C GLY A 22 -23.95 33.38 2.03
N LEU A 23 -22.97 34.15 1.57
CA LEU A 23 -23.18 35.35 0.75
C LEU A 23 -23.78 35.02 -0.61
N ILE A 24 -23.31 33.96 -1.27
CA ILE A 24 -23.87 33.50 -2.55
C ILE A 24 -25.31 33.03 -2.37
N LEU A 25 -25.61 32.30 -1.29
CA LEU A 25 -26.98 31.90 -0.95
C LEU A 25 -27.89 33.12 -0.70
N ALA A 26 -27.42 34.09 0.09
CA ALA A 26 -28.17 35.30 0.38
C ALA A 26 -28.42 36.14 -0.89
N ALA A 27 -27.41 36.25 -1.76
CA ALA A 27 -27.53 36.94 -3.04
C ALA A 27 -28.51 36.20 -3.98
N ALA A 28 -28.47 34.86 -4.06
CA ALA A 28 -29.43 34.08 -4.84
C ALA A 28 -30.87 34.36 -4.38
N VAL A 29 -31.13 34.28 -3.07
CA VAL A 29 -32.45 34.60 -2.50
C VAL A 29 -32.85 36.05 -2.78
N PHE A 30 -31.94 37.00 -2.64
CA PHE A 30 -32.20 38.42 -2.91
C PHE A 30 -32.63 38.65 -4.37
N PHE A 31 -31.90 38.09 -5.34
CA PHE A 31 -32.24 38.23 -6.76
C PHE A 31 -33.51 37.48 -7.15
N ASP A 32 -33.77 36.32 -6.55
CA ASP A 32 -35.04 35.60 -6.73
C ASP A 32 -36.23 36.42 -6.20
N VAL A 33 -36.10 37.05 -5.02
CA VAL A 33 -37.12 37.95 -4.47
C VAL A 33 -37.28 39.21 -5.33
N LEU A 34 -36.19 39.82 -5.78
CA LEU A 34 -36.23 41.00 -6.64
C LEU A 34 -36.92 40.70 -7.97
N LEU A 35 -36.67 39.53 -8.57
CA LEU A 35 -37.33 39.08 -9.79
C LEU A 35 -38.84 38.88 -9.60
N LEU A 36 -39.28 38.45 -8.40
CA LEU A 36 -40.69 38.32 -8.06
C LEU A 36 -41.38 39.67 -7.84
N VAL A 37 -40.65 40.67 -7.34
CA VAL A 37 -41.18 42.01 -7.04
C VAL A 37 -41.14 42.94 -8.26
N ASP A 38 -40.08 42.90 -9.07
CA ASP A 38 -39.88 43.74 -10.25
C ASP A 38 -39.27 42.92 -11.40
N PHE A 39 -40.12 42.55 -12.37
CA PHE A 39 -39.77 41.58 -13.40
C PHE A 39 -38.94 42.18 -14.53
N HIS A 40 -37.68 41.75 -14.64
CA HIS A 40 -36.79 42.10 -15.75
C HIS A 40 -36.18 40.84 -16.37
N VAL A 41 -36.28 40.71 -17.69
CA VAL A 41 -35.79 39.51 -18.43
C VAL A 41 -34.28 39.31 -18.25
N ASN A 42 -33.52 40.39 -18.10
CA ASN A 42 -32.08 40.31 -17.83
C ASN A 42 -31.77 39.76 -16.42
N LEU A 43 -32.64 40.01 -15.42
CA LEU A 43 -32.47 39.48 -14.06
C LEU A 43 -32.67 37.96 -13.99
N ILE A 44 -33.50 37.37 -14.87
CA ILE A 44 -33.72 35.91 -14.93
C ILE A 44 -32.39 35.17 -15.16
N LYS A 45 -31.54 35.66 -16.06
CA LYS A 45 -30.25 35.01 -16.35
C LYS A 45 -29.35 34.98 -15.11
N PHE A 46 -29.30 36.09 -14.36
CA PHE A 46 -28.50 36.18 -13.13
C PHE A 46 -29.08 35.31 -12.00
N ALA A 47 -30.40 35.37 -11.80
CA ALA A 47 -31.10 34.55 -10.81
C ALA A 47 -30.87 33.06 -11.06
N VAL A 48 -31.09 32.57 -12.28
CA VAL A 48 -30.87 31.15 -12.64
C VAL A 48 -29.42 30.72 -12.41
N VAL A 49 -28.44 31.51 -12.87
CA VAL A 49 -27.01 31.17 -12.68
C VAL A 49 -26.64 31.14 -11.21
N LEU A 50 -27.08 32.13 -10.43
CA LEU A 50 -26.73 32.27 -9.02
C LEU A 50 -27.42 31.21 -8.17
N THR A 51 -28.67 30.86 -8.48
CA THR A 51 -29.43 29.80 -7.80
C THR A 51 -28.88 28.41 -8.12
N LEU A 52 -28.46 28.15 -9.37
CA LEU A 52 -27.74 26.92 -9.71
C LEU A 52 -26.38 26.83 -9.00
N ALA A 53 -25.62 27.93 -8.93
CA ALA A 53 -24.36 27.99 -8.20
C ALA A 53 -24.57 27.77 -6.69
N ALA A 54 -25.57 28.41 -6.11
CA ALA A 54 -25.95 28.27 -4.70
C ALA A 54 -26.40 26.84 -4.38
N GLY A 55 -27.21 26.21 -5.24
CA GLY A 55 -27.63 24.82 -5.10
C GLY A 55 -26.44 23.85 -5.19
N ALA A 56 -25.50 24.08 -6.11
CA ALA A 56 -24.28 23.29 -6.23
C ALA A 56 -23.38 23.41 -4.99
N LEU A 57 -23.20 24.63 -4.47
CA LEU A 57 -22.42 24.89 -3.25
C LEU A 57 -23.07 24.29 -2.01
N LEU A 58 -24.39 24.41 -1.87
CA LEU A 58 -25.13 23.84 -0.75
C LEU A 58 -25.07 22.30 -0.78
N ARG A 59 -25.25 21.69 -1.97
CA ARG A 59 -25.08 20.25 -2.15
C ARG A 59 -23.65 19.81 -1.80
N ALA A 60 -22.64 20.56 -2.23
CA ALA A 60 -21.25 20.29 -1.87
C ALA A 60 -21.03 20.38 -0.35
N LEU A 61 -21.60 21.39 0.32
CA LEU A 61 -21.49 21.57 1.77
C LEU A 61 -22.13 20.41 2.54
N ILE A 62 -23.33 19.98 2.12
CA ILE A 62 -24.04 18.83 2.69
C ILE A 62 -23.25 17.54 2.47
N MET A 63 -22.70 17.34 1.27
CA MET A 63 -21.89 16.15 0.95
C MET A 63 -20.63 16.08 1.81
N VAL A 64 -19.95 17.21 2.01
CA VAL A 64 -18.78 17.32 2.88
C VAL A 64 -19.15 17.08 4.35
N SER A 65 -20.30 17.58 4.82
CA SER A 65 -20.72 17.41 6.22
C SER A 65 -21.28 16.01 6.53
N ARG A 66 -21.78 15.29 5.53
CA ARG A 66 -22.37 13.94 5.69
C ARG A 66 -21.36 12.81 5.61
N ARG A 67 -20.08 13.08 5.31
CA ARG A 67 -19.03 12.06 5.40
C ARG A 67 -18.73 11.73 6.85
N ARG A 68 -19.47 10.75 7.37
CA ARG A 68 -19.23 10.06 8.64
C ARG A 68 -19.46 8.58 8.43
N GLY A 69 -18.52 7.76 8.91
CA GLY A 69 -18.76 6.34 9.15
C GLY A 69 -18.40 5.40 8.01
N GLY A 70 -17.22 5.54 7.41
CA GLY A 70 -16.56 4.35 6.86
C GLY A 70 -15.98 3.51 8.02
N GLU A 71 -15.93 2.20 7.86
CA GLU A 71 -15.11 1.35 8.73
C GLU A 71 -13.69 1.93 8.76
N GLN A 72 -13.17 2.15 9.96
CA GLN A 72 -11.81 2.65 10.11
C GLN A 72 -10.85 1.48 9.82
N PRO A 73 -9.68 1.73 9.20
CA PRO A 73 -8.70 0.69 8.92
C PRO A 73 -7.97 0.24 10.19
N GLY A 74 -7.76 -1.06 10.33
CA GLY A 74 -7.04 -1.69 11.44
C GLY A 74 -7.90 -2.13 12.63
N VAL A 75 -7.20 -2.59 13.68
CA VAL A 75 -7.78 -3.19 14.89
C VAL A 75 -7.72 -2.18 16.03
N PRO A 76 -8.87 -1.77 16.61
CA PRO A 76 -8.87 -0.91 17.78
C PRO A 76 -8.35 -1.68 19.00
N VAL A 77 -7.52 -1.03 19.81
CA VAL A 77 -6.97 -1.62 21.05
C VAL A 77 -7.35 -0.77 22.25
N THR A 78 -7.83 -1.40 23.32
CA THR A 78 -8.15 -0.72 24.58
C THR A 78 -6.94 -0.62 25.49
N ARG A 79 -7.10 0.08 26.63
CA ARG A 79 -6.07 0.19 27.66
C ARG A 79 -5.78 -1.15 28.33
N GLU A 80 -6.75 -2.05 28.34
CA GLU A 80 -6.62 -3.41 28.87
C GLU A 80 -5.90 -4.33 27.88
N ASP A 81 -6.15 -4.14 26.58
CA ASP A 81 -5.46 -4.87 25.51
C ASP A 81 -3.98 -4.49 25.48
N GLU A 82 -3.68 -3.19 25.36
CA GLU A 82 -2.33 -2.66 25.12
C GLU A 82 -1.93 -1.55 26.12
N PRO A 83 -1.77 -1.87 27.42
CA PRO A 83 -1.56 -0.86 28.47
C PRO A 83 -0.28 -0.04 28.28
N VAL A 84 0.82 -0.66 27.85
CA VAL A 84 2.13 0.00 27.69
C VAL A 84 2.08 1.01 26.54
N LEU A 85 1.44 0.65 25.43
CA LEU A 85 1.23 1.56 24.29
C LEU A 85 0.36 2.75 24.70
N TRP A 86 -0.77 2.50 25.36
CA TRP A 86 -1.66 3.58 25.83
C TRP A 86 -0.97 4.53 26.81
N GLN A 87 -0.28 4.00 27.81
CA GLN A 87 0.47 4.80 28.76
C GLN A 87 1.53 5.65 28.04
N THR A 88 2.28 5.04 27.11
CA THR A 88 3.28 5.76 26.32
C THR A 88 2.64 6.91 25.54
N VAL A 89 1.55 6.67 24.83
CA VAL A 89 0.85 7.72 24.06
C VAL A 89 0.31 8.83 24.95
N GLU A 90 -0.25 8.51 26.10
CA GLU A 90 -0.75 9.50 27.07
C GLU A 90 0.37 10.35 27.66
N GLU A 91 1.50 9.75 28.03
CA GLU A 91 2.70 10.46 28.48
C GLU A 91 3.24 11.40 27.40
N LEU A 92 3.32 10.93 26.14
CA LEU A 92 3.77 11.75 25.02
C LEU A 92 2.82 12.90 24.74
N ALA A 93 1.51 12.68 24.79
CA ALA A 93 0.50 13.72 24.60
C ALA A 93 0.64 14.83 25.66
N GLN A 94 0.90 14.46 26.92
CA GLN A 94 1.19 15.42 27.99
C GLN A 94 2.47 16.21 27.71
N ARG A 95 3.56 15.55 27.32
CA ARG A 95 4.85 16.20 27.00
C ARG A 95 4.73 17.21 25.87
N VAL A 96 3.99 16.88 24.82
CA VAL A 96 3.76 17.80 23.69
C VAL A 96 2.58 18.77 23.92
N ARG A 97 1.95 18.73 25.09
CA ARG A 97 0.83 19.61 25.49
C ARG A 97 -0.36 19.55 24.53
N THR A 98 -0.81 18.34 24.22
CA THR A 98 -2.04 18.06 23.49
C THR A 98 -2.91 17.04 24.24
N ALA A 99 -4.19 16.93 23.87
CA ALA A 99 -5.06 15.90 24.43
C ALA A 99 -4.63 14.50 23.95
N PRO A 100 -4.75 13.43 24.76
CA PRO A 100 -4.56 12.08 24.25
C PRO A 100 -5.61 11.74 23.18
N PRO A 101 -5.34 10.76 22.29
CA PRO A 101 -6.35 10.24 21.38
C PRO A 101 -7.48 9.54 22.13
N ASP A 102 -8.69 9.53 21.55
CA ASP A 102 -9.85 8.81 22.09
C ASP A 102 -9.78 7.30 21.76
N GLU A 103 -9.00 6.94 20.74
CA GLU A 103 -8.86 5.58 20.21
C GLU A 103 -7.46 5.37 19.63
N ILE A 104 -6.85 4.21 19.89
CA ILE A 104 -5.63 3.75 19.22
C ILE A 104 -6.01 2.53 18.37
N ARG A 105 -5.50 2.49 17.13
CA ARG A 105 -5.71 1.37 16.21
C ARG A 105 -4.39 0.89 15.65
N LEU A 106 -4.18 -0.43 15.69
CA LEU A 106 -3.06 -1.07 15.02
C LEU A 106 -3.42 -1.31 13.56
N VAL A 107 -2.53 -0.95 12.65
CA VAL A 107 -2.77 -1.02 11.19
C VAL A 107 -1.68 -1.79 10.46
N ALA A 108 -1.98 -2.23 9.24
CA ALA A 108 -1.06 -3.03 8.44
C ALA A 108 -0.09 -2.19 7.61
N GLU A 109 -0.42 -0.91 7.38
CA GLU A 109 0.39 0.00 6.58
C GLU A 109 1.63 0.50 7.34
N VAL A 110 2.67 0.91 6.60
CA VAL A 110 3.83 1.64 7.13
C VAL A 110 3.40 3.06 7.49
N ASN A 111 2.72 3.21 8.62
CA ASN A 111 2.09 4.47 8.99
C ASN A 111 2.11 4.69 10.50
N ALA A 112 2.37 5.92 10.91
CA ALA A 112 2.03 6.41 12.23
C ALA A 112 1.34 7.76 12.01
N ALA A 113 0.09 7.88 12.42
CA ALA A 113 -0.68 9.08 12.13
C ALA A 113 -1.73 9.35 13.20
N VAL A 114 -1.99 10.62 13.46
CA VAL A 114 -3.16 11.06 14.22
C VAL A 114 -4.18 11.67 13.27
N SER A 115 -5.41 11.16 13.34
CA SER A 115 -6.55 11.68 12.60
C SER A 115 -7.60 12.23 13.56
N GLU A 116 -8.29 13.29 13.15
CA GLU A 116 -9.44 13.82 13.88
C GLU A 116 -10.68 13.83 13.00
N ASP A 117 -11.77 13.27 13.52
CA ASP A 117 -13.10 13.56 13.00
C ASP A 117 -13.39 15.03 13.24
N THR A 118 -13.51 15.81 12.17
CA THR A 118 -13.79 17.23 12.27
C THR A 118 -15.18 17.60 11.77
N ARG A 119 -15.77 18.63 12.36
CA ARG A 119 -16.93 19.35 11.82
C ARG A 119 -16.47 20.70 11.29
N PHE A 120 -17.21 21.18 10.31
CA PHE A 120 -16.98 22.47 9.66
C PHE A 120 -15.56 22.59 9.05
N LEU A 121 -15.18 21.66 8.16
CA LEU A 121 -13.88 21.65 7.43
C LEU A 121 -12.66 21.78 8.37
N GLY A 122 -12.65 21.14 9.53
CA GLY A 122 -11.50 21.20 10.45
C GLY A 122 -11.58 22.24 11.57
N MET A 123 -12.65 23.05 11.66
CA MET A 123 -12.76 24.05 12.72
C MET A 123 -13.03 23.43 14.10
N LYS A 124 -13.81 22.34 14.17
CA LYS A 124 -14.12 21.65 15.43
C LYS A 124 -13.74 20.17 15.36
N ALA A 125 -12.76 19.74 16.14
CA ALA A 125 -12.49 18.32 16.38
C ALA A 125 -13.61 17.70 17.21
N THR A 126 -13.89 16.42 16.96
CA THR A 126 -14.91 15.66 17.69
C THR A 126 -14.38 14.36 18.26
N ARG A 127 -13.57 13.62 17.52
CA ARG A 127 -12.94 12.38 17.98
C ARG A 127 -11.56 12.24 17.36
N ARG A 128 -10.56 11.94 18.17
CA ARG A 128 -9.16 11.76 17.76
C ARG A 128 -8.80 10.29 17.76
N ARG A 129 -8.17 9.82 16.69
CA ARG A 129 -7.70 8.44 16.54
C ARG A 129 -6.22 8.45 16.21
N MET A 130 -5.46 7.58 16.85
CA MET A 130 -4.08 7.32 16.50
C MET A 130 -4.00 5.98 15.79
N PHE A 131 -3.32 5.95 14.65
CA PHE A 131 -3.02 4.75 13.90
C PHE A 131 -1.54 4.43 14.05
N VAL A 132 -1.24 3.18 14.41
CA VAL A 132 0.12 2.69 14.63
C VAL A 132 0.34 1.46 13.76
N GLY A 133 1.21 1.59 12.76
CA GLY A 133 1.53 0.55 11.81
C GLY A 133 2.43 -0.52 12.40
N LEU A 134 2.04 -1.78 12.26
CA LEU A 134 2.88 -2.91 12.66
C LEU A 134 4.25 -2.94 11.96
N PRO A 135 4.39 -2.62 10.66
CA PRO A 135 5.70 -2.55 10.02
C PRO A 135 6.67 -1.60 10.74
N LEU A 136 6.17 -0.46 11.24
CA LEU A 136 6.99 0.48 12.01
C LEU A 136 7.35 -0.06 13.39
N LEU A 137 6.43 -0.74 14.07
CA LEU A 137 6.74 -1.38 15.36
C LEU A 137 7.80 -2.47 15.23
N GLN A 138 7.85 -3.17 14.08
CA GLN A 138 8.86 -4.19 13.79
C GLN A 138 10.25 -3.60 13.49
N THR A 139 10.32 -2.47 12.79
CA THR A 139 11.61 -1.91 12.31
C THR A 139 12.20 -0.83 13.22
N LEU A 140 11.37 -0.16 14.02
CA LEU A 140 11.80 0.91 14.92
C LEU A 140 12.14 0.39 16.31
N THR A 141 13.06 1.10 16.98
CA THR A 141 13.27 0.96 18.42
C THR A 141 12.19 1.70 19.21
N VAL A 142 12.11 1.45 20.52
CA VAL A 142 11.18 2.15 21.41
C VAL A 142 11.37 3.67 21.34
N ASP A 143 12.61 4.16 21.37
CA ASP A 143 12.88 5.60 21.29
C ASP A 143 12.51 6.21 19.94
N GLU A 144 12.82 5.50 18.85
CA GLU A 144 12.44 5.92 17.49
C GLU A 144 10.91 6.00 17.38
N MET A 145 10.20 4.98 17.86
CA MET A 145 8.74 4.98 17.84
C MET A 145 8.15 6.09 18.73
N ARG A 146 8.71 6.32 19.93
CA ARG A 146 8.29 7.42 20.81
C ARG A 146 8.51 8.78 20.15
N ALA A 147 9.63 8.98 19.46
CA ALA A 147 9.91 10.20 18.71
C ALA A 147 8.86 10.42 17.60
N VAL A 148 8.55 9.37 16.83
CA VAL A 148 7.52 9.41 15.77
C VAL A 148 6.13 9.69 16.33
N LEU A 149 5.69 8.98 17.37
CA LEU A 149 4.40 9.26 18.01
C LEU A 149 4.34 10.67 18.60
N GLY A 150 5.45 11.14 19.16
CA GLY A 150 5.62 12.51 19.63
C GLY A 150 5.49 13.55 18.52
N HIS A 151 6.08 13.29 17.36
CA HIS A 151 5.96 14.12 16.16
C HIS A 151 4.50 14.24 15.73
N GLU A 152 3.81 13.10 15.57
CA GLU A 152 2.40 13.06 15.13
C GLU A 152 1.47 13.78 16.11
N LEU A 153 1.67 13.61 17.41
CA LEU A 153 0.94 14.36 18.44
C LEU A 153 1.30 15.86 18.43
N GLY A 154 2.55 16.20 18.09
CA GLY A 154 3.08 17.54 17.97
C GLY A 154 2.32 18.42 16.97
N HIS A 155 1.81 17.86 15.87
CA HIS A 155 0.96 18.58 14.91
C HIS A 155 -0.32 19.15 15.54
N TYR A 156 -0.80 18.54 16.61
CA TYR A 156 -1.99 18.94 17.35
C TYR A 156 -1.65 19.72 18.63
N SER A 157 -0.38 20.08 18.84
CA SER A 157 0.05 20.89 19.97
C SER A 157 -0.34 22.36 19.80
N GLY A 158 -0.85 22.96 20.87
CA GLY A 158 -1.06 24.41 20.95
C GLY A 158 0.14 25.20 21.48
N ALA A 159 1.25 24.53 21.81
CA ALA A 159 2.35 25.11 22.59
C ALA A 159 3.15 26.19 21.85
N HIS A 160 3.36 26.04 20.54
CA HIS A 160 4.16 26.99 19.74
C HIS A 160 3.30 27.89 18.85
N THR A 161 2.27 27.33 18.19
CA THR A 161 1.39 28.09 17.30
C THR A 161 -0.08 27.78 17.61
N ARG A 162 -0.79 28.65 18.35
CA ARG A 162 -2.20 28.46 18.74
C ARG A 162 -3.17 28.19 17.57
N LEU A 163 -2.88 28.73 16.38
CA LEU A 163 -3.66 28.50 15.16
C LEU A 163 -3.09 27.40 14.26
N GLY A 164 -2.01 26.72 14.67
CA GLY A 164 -1.39 25.64 13.90
C GLY A 164 -2.32 24.45 13.73
N ALA A 165 -2.85 23.90 14.84
CA ALA A 165 -3.74 22.75 14.78
C ALA A 165 -5.01 23.00 13.91
N PRO A 166 -5.73 24.15 14.02
CA PRO A 166 -6.80 24.48 13.08
C PRO A 166 -6.37 24.54 11.61
N VAL A 167 -5.19 25.12 11.32
CA VAL A 167 -4.67 25.24 9.95
C VAL A 167 -4.34 23.86 9.35
N TYR A 168 -3.71 22.98 10.15
CA TYR A 168 -3.41 21.61 9.77
C TYR A 168 -4.69 20.80 9.50
N ARG A 169 -5.67 20.83 10.41
CA ARG A 169 -6.97 20.17 10.21
C ARG A 169 -7.72 20.67 8.98
N GLY A 170 -7.66 21.98 8.71
CA GLY A 170 -8.22 22.57 7.51
C GLY A 170 -7.55 22.04 6.23
N ARG A 171 -6.21 21.89 6.25
CA ARG A 171 -5.45 21.29 5.15
C ARG A 171 -5.88 19.85 4.88
N VAL A 172 -5.88 19.00 5.91
CA VAL A 172 -6.28 17.58 5.83
C VAL A 172 -7.73 17.46 5.31
N SER A 173 -8.65 18.26 5.87
CA SER A 173 -10.06 18.23 5.48
C SER A 173 -10.29 18.66 4.03
N LEU A 174 -9.55 19.67 3.53
CA LEU A 174 -9.67 20.14 2.15
C LEU A 174 -9.14 19.13 1.14
N ILE A 175 -8.01 18.49 1.43
CA ILE A 175 -7.44 17.43 0.57
C ILE A 175 -8.42 16.25 0.48
N ALA A 176 -8.90 15.76 1.64
CA ALA A 176 -9.86 14.67 1.71
C ALA A 176 -11.19 15.02 0.97
N THR A 177 -11.61 16.28 1.04
CA THR A 177 -12.80 16.78 0.32
C THR A 177 -12.58 16.73 -1.20
N VAL A 178 -11.45 17.22 -1.71
CA VAL A 178 -11.14 17.20 -3.15
C VAL A 178 -11.08 15.77 -3.70
N GLN A 179 -10.44 14.85 -2.98
CA GLN A 179 -10.42 13.43 -3.34
C GLN A 179 -11.82 12.82 -3.31
N GLY A 180 -12.64 13.23 -2.35
CA GLY A 180 -14.02 12.80 -2.21
C GLY A 180 -14.98 13.23 -3.31
N LEU A 181 -14.64 14.29 -4.04
CA LEU A 181 -15.44 14.87 -5.10
C LEU A 181 -15.11 14.31 -6.50
N ARG A 182 -14.32 13.23 -6.60
CA ARG A 182 -13.93 12.61 -7.88
C ARG A 182 -15.09 12.32 -8.84
N ASN A 183 -16.26 11.95 -8.33
CA ASN A 183 -17.46 11.67 -9.13
C ASN A 183 -18.27 12.94 -9.51
N HIS A 184 -17.77 14.13 -9.14
CA HIS A 184 -18.42 15.43 -9.36
C HIS A 184 -17.42 16.45 -9.92
N PRO A 185 -17.00 16.32 -11.20
CA PRO A 185 -15.85 17.03 -11.76
C PRO A 185 -15.95 18.56 -11.71
N PHE A 186 -17.15 19.12 -11.88
CA PHE A 186 -17.36 20.58 -11.79
C PHE A 186 -17.12 21.12 -10.38
N VAL A 187 -17.68 20.45 -9.37
CA VAL A 187 -17.51 20.81 -7.94
C VAL A 187 -16.07 20.54 -7.51
N GLN A 188 -15.48 19.45 -7.97
CA GLN A 188 -14.09 19.10 -7.70
C GLN A 188 -13.13 20.19 -8.18
N ARG A 189 -13.32 20.73 -9.39
CA ARG A 189 -12.47 21.81 -9.94
C ARG A 189 -12.49 23.05 -9.06
N LEU A 190 -13.66 23.47 -8.60
CA LEU A 190 -13.81 24.62 -7.69
C LEU A 190 -13.07 24.37 -6.37
N PHE A 191 -13.30 23.21 -5.73
CA PHE A 191 -12.62 22.85 -4.49
C PHE A 191 -11.11 22.68 -4.67
N THR A 192 -10.66 22.20 -5.84
CA THR A 192 -9.23 22.07 -6.16
C THR A 192 -8.57 23.43 -6.25
N TRP A 193 -9.19 24.39 -6.91
CA TRP A 193 -8.69 25.76 -6.99
C TRP A 193 -8.60 26.39 -5.58
N TYR A 194 -9.67 26.25 -4.80
CA TYR A 194 -9.72 26.74 -3.43
C TYR A 194 -8.68 26.07 -2.53
N ALA A 195 -8.52 24.74 -2.63
CA ALA A 195 -7.49 23.99 -1.92
C ALA A 195 -6.10 24.50 -2.31
N LYS A 196 -5.78 24.68 -3.61
CA LYS A 196 -4.48 25.23 -4.05
C LYS A 196 -4.19 26.61 -3.44
N LEU A 197 -5.19 27.49 -3.37
CA LEU A 197 -5.05 28.80 -2.73
C LEU A 197 -4.77 28.65 -1.23
N TYR A 198 -5.57 27.85 -0.52
CA TYR A 198 -5.39 27.59 0.90
C TYR A 198 -4.01 27.01 1.20
N LEU A 199 -3.60 25.98 0.45
CA LEU A 199 -2.30 25.34 0.59
C LEU A 199 -1.18 26.36 0.40
N ARG A 200 -1.24 27.21 -0.64
CA ARG A 200 -0.22 28.24 -0.88
C ARG A 200 -0.07 29.21 0.29
N VAL A 201 -1.16 29.58 0.94
CA VAL A 201 -1.14 30.47 2.12
C VAL A 201 -0.63 29.74 3.37
N SER A 202 -1.08 28.49 3.57
CA SER A 202 -0.74 27.69 4.75
C SER A 202 0.63 27.03 4.67
N GLN A 203 1.27 26.98 3.50
CA GLN A 203 2.52 26.25 3.25
C GLN A 203 3.63 26.59 4.26
N ALA A 204 3.88 27.88 4.50
CA ALA A 204 4.92 28.29 5.45
C ALA A 204 4.55 28.01 6.92
N VAL A 205 3.25 27.93 7.23
CA VAL A 205 2.78 27.51 8.56
C VAL A 205 3.03 26.01 8.72
N SER A 206 2.67 25.21 7.71
CA SER A 206 2.92 23.76 7.65
C SER A 206 4.39 23.43 7.88
N ARG A 207 5.31 24.04 7.11
CA ARG A 207 6.75 23.81 7.27
C ARG A 207 7.28 24.19 8.66
N LYS A 208 6.73 25.25 9.26
CA LYS A 208 7.10 25.63 10.63
C LYS A 208 6.58 24.61 11.65
N GLN A 209 5.35 24.13 11.48
CA GLN A 209 4.79 23.09 12.32
C GLN A 209 5.59 21.78 12.24
N GLU A 210 6.14 21.47 11.07
CA GLU A 210 6.99 20.30 10.90
C GLU A 210 8.27 20.39 11.73
N LEU A 211 8.95 21.53 11.67
CA LEU A 211 10.14 21.77 12.48
C LEU A 211 9.83 21.85 13.99
N GLU A 212 8.65 22.36 14.36
CA GLU A 212 8.17 22.36 15.76
C GLU A 212 7.86 20.93 16.25
N ALA A 213 7.31 20.07 15.38
CA ALA A 213 7.06 18.67 15.67
C ALA A 213 8.38 17.87 15.78
N ASP A 214 9.35 18.13 14.89
CA ASP A 214 10.72 17.58 14.98
C ASP A 214 11.39 17.95 16.30
N GLN A 215 11.20 19.19 16.78
CA GLN A 215 11.70 19.63 18.09
C GLN A 215 11.11 18.82 19.24
N PHE A 216 9.81 18.53 19.22
CA PHE A 216 9.18 17.66 20.21
C PHE A 216 9.73 16.24 20.13
N ALA A 217 9.85 15.70 18.93
CA ALA A 217 10.36 14.35 18.69
C ALA A 217 11.80 14.20 19.22
N VAL A 218 12.67 15.17 18.95
CA VAL A 218 14.04 15.21 19.50
C VAL A 218 14.02 15.36 21.00
N ALA A 219 13.17 16.21 21.58
CA ALA A 219 13.08 16.32 23.04
C ALA A 219 12.59 15.02 23.71
N ILE A 220 11.87 14.16 22.97
CA ILE A 220 11.30 12.91 23.45
C ILE A 220 12.27 11.74 23.37
N GLY A 221 12.89 11.55 22.19
CA GLY A 221 13.71 10.39 21.86
C GLY A 221 15.16 10.71 21.48
N GLY A 222 15.57 11.97 21.49
CA GLY A 222 16.92 12.39 21.12
C GLY A 222 17.12 12.57 19.62
N ARG A 223 18.25 13.18 19.23
CA ARG A 223 18.53 13.46 17.82
C ARG A 223 18.76 12.20 17.01
N GLN A 224 19.50 11.25 17.59
CA GLN A 224 19.82 9.99 16.92
C GLN A 224 18.57 9.16 16.65
N ALA A 225 17.65 9.05 17.61
CA ALA A 225 16.41 8.31 17.40
C ALA A 225 15.52 9.00 16.37
N MET A 226 15.38 10.33 16.40
CA MET A 226 14.55 11.00 15.40
C MET A 226 15.14 10.89 13.98
N ALA A 227 16.46 11.09 13.83
CA ALA A 227 17.13 10.90 12.55
C ALA A 227 17.04 9.45 12.05
N GLY A 228 17.30 8.48 12.93
CA GLY A 228 17.18 7.05 12.63
C GLY A 228 15.76 6.66 12.24
N ALA A 229 14.74 7.17 12.94
CA ALA A 229 13.34 6.94 12.62
C ALA A 229 12.97 7.48 11.24
N LEU A 230 13.41 8.69 10.87
CA LEU A 230 13.13 9.26 9.55
C LEU A 230 13.72 8.41 8.42
N HIS A 231 14.97 7.96 8.56
CA HIS A 231 15.58 7.04 7.58
C HIS A 231 14.81 5.72 7.53
N LYS A 232 14.57 5.09 8.68
CA LYS A 232 13.91 3.78 8.75
C LYS A 232 12.48 3.83 8.24
N ILE A 233 11.71 4.89 8.46
CA ILE A 233 10.35 5.04 7.91
C ILE A 233 10.40 4.99 6.38
N HIS A 234 11.29 5.77 5.77
CA HIS A 234 11.44 5.81 4.31
C HIS A 234 11.88 4.44 3.76
N THR A 235 12.91 3.82 4.34
CA THR A 235 13.38 2.48 3.95
C THR A 235 12.30 1.40 4.15
N THR A 236 11.57 1.46 5.27
CA THR A 236 10.47 0.52 5.57
C THR A 236 9.32 0.67 4.57
N ALA A 237 9.00 1.90 4.15
CA ALA A 237 7.96 2.15 3.15
C ALA A 237 8.33 1.55 1.77
N ILE A 238 9.55 1.79 1.29
CA ILE A 238 10.06 1.17 0.06
C ILE A 238 10.03 -0.36 0.17
N GLY A 239 10.55 -0.89 1.29
CA GLY A 239 10.57 -2.33 1.53
C GLY A 239 9.19 -2.94 1.56
N TRP A 240 8.22 -2.30 2.22
CA TRP A 240 6.84 -2.76 2.27
C TRP A 240 6.17 -2.78 0.90
N ASP A 241 6.35 -1.72 0.10
CA ASP A 241 5.79 -1.67 -1.25
C ASP A 241 6.37 -2.77 -2.14
N GLN A 242 7.69 -3.01 -2.09
CA GLN A 242 8.31 -4.11 -2.81
C GLN A 242 7.79 -5.47 -2.31
N TYR A 243 7.69 -5.63 -1.00
CA TYR A 243 7.24 -6.86 -0.37
C TYR A 243 5.80 -7.21 -0.76
N VAL A 244 4.89 -6.23 -0.70
CA VAL A 244 3.49 -6.41 -1.09
C VAL A 244 3.36 -6.74 -2.57
N ASN A 245 4.05 -5.99 -3.43
CA ASN A 245 3.92 -6.16 -4.88
C ASN A 245 4.57 -7.45 -5.40
N THR A 246 5.63 -7.93 -4.75
CA THR A 246 6.40 -9.09 -5.21
C THR A 246 5.91 -10.39 -4.57
N TYR A 247 5.65 -10.37 -3.25
CA TYR A 247 5.39 -11.60 -2.49
C TYR A 247 3.93 -11.72 -2.09
N LEU A 248 3.36 -10.67 -1.48
CA LEU A 248 1.98 -10.73 -1.00
C LEU A 248 0.97 -10.84 -2.16
N SER A 249 1.33 -10.32 -3.35
CA SER A 249 0.57 -10.44 -4.59
C SER A 249 0.39 -11.88 -5.10
N MET A 250 1.20 -12.84 -4.63
CA MET A 250 1.01 -14.27 -4.92
C MET A 250 -0.13 -14.90 -4.12
N THR A 251 -0.71 -14.17 -3.16
CA THR A 251 -1.86 -14.67 -2.39
C THR A 251 -3.03 -15.01 -3.32
N GLY A 252 -3.66 -16.15 -3.07
CA GLY A 252 -4.75 -16.68 -3.88
C GLY A 252 -4.28 -17.60 -5.01
N ALA A 253 -3.04 -17.44 -5.50
CA ALA A 253 -2.47 -18.37 -6.46
C ALA A 253 -2.32 -19.75 -5.81
N GLY A 254 -2.80 -20.79 -6.48
CA GLY A 254 -2.85 -22.15 -5.91
C GLY A 254 -3.80 -22.29 -4.70
N GLY A 255 -4.69 -21.32 -4.45
CA GLY A 255 -5.68 -21.38 -3.36
C GLY A 255 -5.09 -21.20 -1.95
N THR A 256 -3.95 -20.51 -1.84
CA THR A 256 -3.22 -20.35 -0.58
C THR A 256 -3.03 -18.89 -0.18
N ARG A 257 -2.74 -18.66 1.11
CA ARG A 257 -2.37 -17.37 1.69
C ARG A 257 -1.23 -17.56 2.70
N PRO A 258 -0.39 -16.54 2.96
CA PRO A 258 0.64 -16.66 3.97
C PRO A 258 0.03 -16.85 5.36
N ALA A 259 0.63 -17.74 6.14
CA ALA A 259 0.28 -17.96 7.55
C ALA A 259 0.73 -16.81 8.46
N SER A 260 1.80 -16.09 8.07
CA SER A 260 2.26 -14.87 8.75
C SER A 260 2.76 -13.85 7.73
N VAL A 261 2.02 -12.76 7.58
CA VAL A 261 2.37 -11.63 6.71
C VAL A 261 3.55 -10.87 7.32
N PHE A 262 3.45 -10.46 8.59
CA PHE A 262 4.49 -9.63 9.19
C PHE A 262 5.75 -10.44 9.53
N GLY A 263 5.64 -11.76 9.71
CA GLY A 263 6.80 -12.65 9.79
C GLY A 263 7.59 -12.71 8.48
N GLY A 264 6.89 -12.77 7.33
CA GLY A 264 7.51 -12.69 6.02
C GLY A 264 8.17 -11.33 5.77
N PHE A 265 7.48 -10.24 6.13
CA PHE A 265 8.06 -8.91 6.02
C PHE A 265 9.32 -8.74 6.88
N HIS A 266 9.31 -9.26 8.11
CA HIS A 266 10.50 -9.27 8.96
C HIS A 266 11.66 -10.05 8.32
N ALA A 267 11.39 -11.23 7.75
CA ALA A 267 12.40 -12.02 7.04
C ALA A 267 12.97 -11.26 5.83
N PHE A 268 12.11 -10.63 5.04
CA PHE A 268 12.49 -9.78 3.91
C PHE A 268 13.38 -8.59 4.34
N MET A 269 13.01 -7.89 5.42
CA MET A 269 13.79 -6.76 5.96
C MET A 269 15.10 -7.20 6.62
N SER A 270 15.23 -8.48 6.97
CA SER A 270 16.43 -9.05 7.60
C SER A 270 17.42 -9.65 6.60
N ASP A 271 17.04 -9.77 5.33
CA ASP A 271 17.91 -10.29 4.27
C ASP A 271 19.02 -9.29 3.93
N ALA A 272 20.28 -9.74 3.91
CA ALA A 272 21.44 -8.86 3.78
C ALA A 272 21.55 -8.20 2.39
N GLU A 273 21.22 -8.94 1.32
CA GLU A 273 21.22 -8.38 -0.04
C GLU A 273 20.10 -7.35 -0.19
N ARG A 274 18.93 -7.65 0.38
CA ARG A 274 17.79 -6.72 0.37
C ARG A 274 18.07 -5.47 1.19
N GLN A 275 18.69 -5.59 2.35
CA GLN A 275 19.12 -4.43 3.14
C GLN A 275 20.07 -3.51 2.36
N ALA A 276 21.05 -4.09 1.66
CA ALA A 276 21.98 -3.34 0.83
C ALA A 276 21.28 -2.63 -0.34
N GLU A 277 20.31 -3.28 -0.98
CA GLU A 277 19.50 -2.67 -2.03
C GLU A 277 18.62 -1.53 -1.51
N LEU A 278 17.87 -1.76 -0.44
CA LEU A 278 16.99 -0.76 0.17
C LEU A 278 17.77 0.45 0.67
N ALA A 279 18.98 0.25 1.21
CA ALA A 279 19.87 1.35 1.58
C ALA A 279 20.22 2.22 0.37
N ARG A 280 20.61 1.62 -0.77
CA ARG A 280 20.89 2.36 -2.01
C ARG A 280 19.68 3.10 -2.56
N LEU A 281 18.49 2.50 -2.47
CA LEU A 281 17.26 3.14 -2.93
C LEU A 281 16.89 4.33 -2.05
N SER A 282 17.10 4.23 -0.73
CA SER A 282 16.83 5.32 0.22
C SER A 282 17.75 6.53 0.08
N GLU A 283 18.88 6.39 -0.61
CA GLU A 283 19.80 7.49 -0.91
C GLU A 283 19.38 8.31 -2.15
N GLN A 284 18.40 7.82 -2.92
CA GLN A 284 17.93 8.53 -4.11
C GLN A 284 17.15 9.80 -3.70
N PRO A 285 17.38 10.95 -4.38
CA PRO A 285 16.66 12.17 -4.06
C PRO A 285 15.16 12.01 -4.27
N GLU A 286 14.37 12.29 -3.24
CA GLU A 286 12.91 12.37 -3.39
C GLU A 286 12.54 13.53 -4.33
N GLU A 287 11.58 13.31 -5.24
CA GLU A 287 10.98 14.40 -6.02
C GLU A 287 10.16 15.29 -5.08
N VAL A 288 10.70 16.46 -4.75
CA VAL A 288 10.01 17.44 -3.88
C VAL A 288 9.05 18.29 -4.71
N SER A 289 7.76 18.18 -4.44
CA SER A 289 6.72 19.03 -5.01
C SER A 289 6.65 20.38 -4.29
N PRO A 290 6.42 21.51 -5.00
CA PRO A 290 6.15 22.81 -4.37
C PRO A 290 4.94 22.82 -3.43
N TYR A 291 4.09 21.79 -3.47
CA TYR A 291 2.91 21.63 -2.62
C TYR A 291 3.07 20.60 -1.50
N ASP A 292 4.25 19.98 -1.35
CA ASP A 292 4.51 19.06 -0.24
C ASP A 292 4.31 19.77 1.10
N SER A 293 3.71 19.06 2.05
CA SER A 293 3.43 19.59 3.40
C SER A 293 4.70 19.69 4.24
N HIS A 294 5.70 18.89 3.90
CA HIS A 294 6.90 18.63 4.68
C HIS A 294 8.11 19.22 3.95
N PRO A 295 9.11 19.78 4.67
CA PRO A 295 10.43 20.04 4.11
C PRO A 295 11.07 18.74 3.62
N SER A 296 12.11 18.85 2.77
CA SER A 296 12.85 17.67 2.33
C SER A 296 13.44 16.90 3.52
N LEU A 297 13.65 15.59 3.37
CA LEU A 297 14.31 14.78 4.39
C LEU A 297 15.66 15.38 4.79
N THR A 298 16.45 15.83 3.81
CA THR A 298 17.75 16.49 4.03
C THR A 298 17.62 17.75 4.88
N ASP A 299 16.63 18.61 4.60
CA ASP A 299 16.41 19.84 5.39
C ASP A 299 16.02 19.52 6.83
N ARG A 300 15.18 18.50 7.04
CA ARG A 300 14.75 18.06 8.38
C ARG A 300 15.92 17.50 9.17
N LEU A 301 16.73 16.63 8.58
CA LEU A 301 17.92 16.07 9.22
C LEU A 301 18.91 17.18 9.60
N ALA A 302 19.18 18.13 8.70
CA ALA A 302 20.05 19.28 8.99
C ALA A 302 19.49 20.20 10.09
N ALA A 303 18.16 20.31 10.21
CA ALA A 303 17.52 21.04 11.31
C ALA A 303 17.63 20.28 12.64
N ILE A 304 17.39 18.96 12.63
CA ILE A 304 17.51 18.06 13.79
C ILE A 304 18.92 18.08 14.37
N GLU A 305 19.95 18.04 13.52
CA GLU A 305 21.35 18.08 13.94
C GLU A 305 21.70 19.30 14.81
N ARG A 306 21.00 20.43 14.60
CA ARG A 306 21.24 21.69 15.33
C ARG A 306 20.47 21.80 16.64
N LEU A 307 19.58 20.85 16.93
CA LEU A 307 18.80 20.86 18.17
C LEU A 307 19.65 20.41 19.37
N PRO A 308 19.31 20.86 20.60
CA PRO A 308 19.99 20.38 21.79
C PRO A 308 19.70 18.89 22.02
N GLU A 309 20.71 18.13 22.43
CA GLU A 309 20.52 16.73 22.85
C GLU A 309 19.88 16.68 24.24
N PRO A 310 18.72 16.02 24.42
CA PRO A 310 18.14 15.85 25.75
C PRO A 310 18.96 14.87 26.60
N GLN A 311 18.90 15.02 27.92
CA GLN A 311 19.38 14.00 28.84
C GLN A 311 18.33 12.88 28.92
N GLN A 312 18.59 11.78 28.22
CA GLN A 312 17.78 10.57 28.27
C GLN A 312 18.68 9.33 28.19
N VAL A 313 18.20 8.22 28.73
CA VAL A 313 18.84 6.91 28.55
C VAL A 313 18.22 6.28 27.30
N PRO A 314 19.01 5.97 26.25
CA PRO A 314 18.47 5.35 25.06
C PRO A 314 17.82 4.00 25.35
N ASP A 315 16.67 3.74 24.74
CA ASP A 315 15.96 2.46 24.75
C ASP A 315 16.02 1.81 23.34
N PRO A 316 17.04 0.98 23.08
CA PRO A 316 17.25 0.36 21.77
C PRO A 316 16.38 -0.88 21.53
N ARG A 317 15.52 -1.26 22.49
CA ARG A 317 14.64 -2.43 22.34
C ARG A 317 13.69 -2.20 21.15
N SER A 318 13.22 -3.29 20.53
CA SER A 318 12.20 -3.20 19.48
C SER A 318 10.94 -2.51 20.00
N ALA A 319 10.35 -1.66 19.16
CA ALA A 319 9.08 -0.99 19.47
C ALA A 319 7.92 -1.97 19.63
N LEU A 320 8.03 -3.23 19.17
CA LEU A 320 7.09 -4.30 19.51
C LEU A 320 6.92 -4.46 21.03
N THR A 321 7.92 -4.11 21.85
CA THR A 321 7.81 -4.16 23.32
C THR A 321 6.82 -3.14 23.91
N LEU A 322 6.29 -2.21 23.09
CA LEU A 322 5.16 -1.37 23.47
C LEU A 322 3.83 -2.13 23.46
N LEU A 323 3.79 -3.29 22.81
CA LEU A 323 2.65 -4.20 22.83
C LEU A 323 2.79 -5.19 23.99
N ARG A 324 1.67 -5.52 24.62
CA ARG A 324 1.57 -6.47 25.73
C ARG A 324 1.95 -7.88 25.29
N ASP A 325 1.37 -8.33 24.18
CA ASP A 325 1.75 -9.56 23.49
C ASP A 325 1.79 -9.27 21.99
N PRO A 326 2.99 -9.05 21.43
CA PRO A 326 3.15 -8.75 20.01
C PRO A 326 2.53 -9.80 19.09
N ASN A 327 2.53 -11.08 19.48
CA ASN A 327 2.01 -12.15 18.61
C ASN A 327 0.48 -12.06 18.47
N VAL A 328 -0.22 -11.77 19.57
CA VAL A 328 -1.68 -11.62 19.58
C VAL A 328 -2.08 -10.38 18.77
N ALA A 329 -1.40 -9.26 19.00
CA ALA A 329 -1.66 -8.01 18.27
C ALA A 329 -1.38 -8.15 16.77
N VAL A 330 -0.25 -8.75 16.39
CA VAL A 330 0.12 -9.04 15.00
C VAL A 330 -0.94 -9.93 14.35
N GLN A 331 -1.31 -11.03 14.99
CA GLN A 331 -2.31 -11.95 14.45
C GLN A 331 -3.68 -11.27 14.25
N ALA A 332 -4.10 -10.41 15.18
CA ALA A 332 -5.36 -9.67 15.05
C ALA A 332 -5.35 -8.74 13.83
N VAL A 333 -4.24 -8.02 13.60
CA VAL A 333 -4.09 -7.16 12.42
C VAL A 333 -4.03 -8.01 11.14
N GLU A 334 -3.27 -9.11 11.12
CA GLU A 334 -3.21 -10.02 9.97
C GLU A 334 -4.59 -10.56 9.60
N GLN A 335 -5.41 -10.96 10.57
CA GLN A 335 -6.78 -11.39 10.32
C GLN A 335 -7.63 -10.26 9.70
N SER A 336 -7.42 -9.02 10.14
CA SER A 336 -8.13 -7.85 9.58
C SER A 336 -7.73 -7.51 8.14
N MET A 337 -6.61 -8.04 7.64
CA MET A 337 -6.17 -7.84 6.25
C MET A 337 -6.97 -8.67 5.25
N TRP A 338 -7.68 -9.71 5.72
CA TRP A 338 -8.37 -10.67 4.87
C TRP A 338 -9.88 -10.51 4.96
N SER A 339 -10.57 -10.68 3.82
CA SER A 339 -12.02 -10.82 3.83
C SER A 339 -12.42 -12.15 4.49
N SER A 340 -13.64 -12.21 5.03
CA SER A 340 -14.16 -13.46 5.59
C SER A 340 -14.19 -14.61 4.58
N GLU A 341 -14.43 -14.28 3.30
CA GLU A 341 -14.34 -15.25 2.20
C GLU A 341 -12.93 -15.79 2.04
N ALA A 342 -11.91 -14.92 1.97
CA ALA A 342 -10.52 -15.33 1.83
C ALA A 342 -10.04 -16.18 3.01
N LEU A 343 -10.48 -15.89 4.23
CA LEU A 343 -10.15 -16.70 5.41
C LEU A 343 -10.74 -18.11 5.36
N LEU A 344 -11.87 -18.29 4.67
CA LEU A 344 -12.56 -19.58 4.52
C LEU A 344 -12.07 -20.38 3.31
N THR A 345 -11.71 -19.71 2.21
CA THR A 345 -11.37 -20.35 0.94
C THR A 345 -9.87 -20.57 0.76
N LEU A 346 -9.03 -19.71 1.32
CA LEU A 346 -7.57 -19.79 1.15
C LEU A 346 -6.92 -20.49 2.33
N ARG A 347 -6.17 -21.55 2.03
CA ARG A 347 -5.38 -22.29 3.02
C ARG A 347 -4.18 -21.45 3.47
N ALA A 348 -4.01 -21.29 4.78
CA ALA A 348 -2.82 -20.66 5.35
C ALA A 348 -1.61 -21.61 5.25
N VAL A 349 -0.51 -21.14 4.67
CA VAL A 349 0.71 -21.92 4.39
C VAL A 349 1.98 -21.14 4.74
N SER A 350 3.14 -21.80 4.81
CA SER A 350 4.42 -21.10 4.98
C SER A 350 4.75 -20.22 3.76
N TRP A 351 5.75 -19.33 3.87
CA TRP A 351 6.18 -18.53 2.71
C TRP A 351 6.80 -19.40 1.61
N GLU A 352 7.54 -20.43 1.99
CA GLU A 352 8.12 -21.41 1.09
C GLU A 352 7.03 -22.13 0.30
N GLU A 353 5.97 -22.58 0.97
CA GLU A 353 4.82 -23.23 0.34
C GLU A 353 4.01 -22.24 -0.52
N LEU A 354 3.80 -21.01 -0.06
CA LEU A 354 3.10 -19.97 -0.83
C LEU A 354 3.82 -19.69 -2.16
N VAL A 355 5.14 -19.49 -2.12
CA VAL A 355 5.95 -19.30 -3.32
C VAL A 355 5.93 -20.55 -4.19
N ALA A 356 6.08 -21.74 -3.59
CA ALA A 356 6.07 -22.98 -4.35
C ALA A 356 4.78 -23.19 -5.14
N HIS A 357 3.63 -23.04 -4.48
CA HIS A 357 2.31 -23.18 -5.09
C HIS A 357 1.99 -22.03 -6.04
N GLY A 358 2.31 -20.79 -5.67
CA GLY A 358 2.03 -19.60 -6.48
C GLY A 358 2.83 -19.59 -7.78
N MET A 359 4.12 -19.93 -7.72
CA MET A 359 4.98 -20.02 -8.91
C MET A 359 4.55 -21.18 -9.82
N TYR A 360 4.24 -22.35 -9.25
CA TYR A 360 3.71 -23.47 -10.04
C TYR A 360 2.40 -23.08 -10.76
N ALA A 361 1.45 -22.48 -10.03
CA ALA A 361 0.16 -22.09 -10.59
C ALA A 361 0.29 -21.04 -11.71
N THR A 362 1.22 -20.10 -11.59
CA THR A 362 1.37 -18.99 -12.54
C THR A 362 2.32 -19.28 -13.70
N ARG A 363 3.33 -20.15 -13.52
CA ARG A 363 4.36 -20.42 -14.54
C ARG A 363 4.26 -21.79 -15.20
N ASN A 364 3.73 -22.80 -14.52
CA ASN A 364 3.88 -24.20 -14.93
C ASN A 364 2.53 -24.90 -15.21
N ALA A 365 1.52 -24.67 -14.36
CA ALA A 365 0.25 -25.41 -14.42
C ALA A 365 -0.49 -25.26 -15.77
N ASP A 366 -0.61 -24.03 -16.28
CA ASP A 366 -1.27 -23.77 -17.55
C ASP A 366 -0.49 -24.38 -18.73
N ALA A 367 0.84 -24.26 -18.75
CA ALA A 367 1.67 -24.82 -19.81
C ALA A 367 1.51 -26.34 -19.92
N LEU A 368 1.53 -27.04 -18.78
CA LEU A 368 1.35 -28.47 -18.73
C LEU A 368 -0.02 -28.91 -19.23
N ARG A 369 -1.09 -28.29 -18.70
CA ARG A 369 -2.47 -28.60 -19.07
C ARG A 369 -2.72 -28.31 -20.55
N ASP A 370 -2.32 -27.13 -21.01
CA ASP A 370 -2.60 -26.65 -22.36
C ASP A 370 -1.78 -27.39 -23.42
N LEU A 371 -0.54 -27.81 -23.11
CA LEU A 371 0.24 -28.67 -23.98
C LEU A 371 -0.42 -30.03 -24.16
N ALA A 372 -0.90 -30.64 -23.08
CA ALA A 372 -1.62 -31.91 -23.14
C ALA A 372 -2.94 -31.80 -23.92
N LEU A 373 -3.68 -30.69 -23.75
CA LEU A 373 -4.88 -30.38 -24.53
C LEU A 373 -4.57 -30.15 -26.02
N ALA A 374 -3.53 -29.40 -26.35
CA ALA A 374 -3.10 -29.20 -27.73
C ALA A 374 -2.71 -30.53 -28.38
N GLY A 375 -1.91 -31.35 -27.69
CA GLY A 375 -1.56 -32.69 -28.12
C GLY A 375 -2.78 -33.58 -28.37
N GLN A 376 -3.76 -33.55 -27.45
CA GLN A 376 -5.02 -34.28 -27.60
C GLN A 376 -5.74 -33.91 -28.90
N GLN A 377 -5.90 -32.61 -29.16
CA GLN A 377 -6.65 -32.12 -30.30
C GLN A 377 -5.93 -32.41 -31.62
N VAL A 378 -4.60 -32.26 -31.65
CA VAL A 378 -3.79 -32.56 -32.84
C VAL A 378 -3.82 -34.06 -33.13
N MET A 379 -3.67 -34.92 -32.12
CA MET A 379 -3.60 -36.37 -32.30
C MET A 379 -4.95 -37.08 -32.32
N GLY A 380 -6.05 -36.39 -32.00
CA GLY A 380 -7.37 -37.00 -31.89
C GLY A 380 -7.49 -37.98 -30.72
N ALA A 381 -6.77 -37.73 -29.62
CA ALA A 381 -6.77 -38.60 -28.45
C ALA A 381 -8.07 -38.45 -27.63
N SER A 382 -8.49 -39.54 -26.98
CA SER A 382 -9.69 -39.55 -26.13
C SER A 382 -9.54 -38.76 -24.82
N ARG A 383 -8.30 -38.49 -24.39
CA ARG A 383 -7.95 -37.74 -23.17
C ARG A 383 -6.70 -36.89 -23.41
N PRO A 384 -6.51 -35.80 -22.65
CA PRO A 384 -5.31 -34.96 -22.74
C PRO A 384 -4.15 -35.56 -21.94
N TYR A 385 -3.58 -36.65 -22.43
CA TYR A 385 -2.30 -37.13 -21.89
C TYR A 385 -1.14 -36.39 -22.55
N LEU A 386 -0.10 -36.11 -21.77
CA LEU A 386 1.01 -35.27 -22.21
C LEU A 386 1.78 -35.88 -23.39
N ASP A 387 1.91 -37.21 -23.44
CA ASP A 387 2.59 -37.91 -24.54
C ASP A 387 1.92 -37.69 -25.92
N ALA A 388 0.65 -37.27 -25.97
CA ALA A 388 0.00 -36.91 -27.23
C ALA A 388 0.70 -35.72 -27.90
N ALA A 389 1.20 -34.77 -27.12
CA ALA A 389 1.97 -33.65 -27.64
C ALA A 389 3.35 -34.11 -28.13
N PHE A 390 4.00 -34.99 -27.39
CA PHE A 390 5.30 -35.56 -27.78
C PHE A 390 5.18 -36.37 -29.09
N GLU A 391 4.12 -37.16 -29.23
CA GLU A 391 3.83 -37.90 -30.46
C GLU A 391 3.56 -36.96 -31.65
N ALA A 392 2.87 -35.84 -31.43
CA ALA A 392 2.70 -34.83 -32.47
C ALA A 392 4.04 -34.22 -32.92
N ILE A 393 4.96 -33.94 -31.99
CA ILE A 393 6.33 -33.49 -32.33
C ILE A 393 7.09 -34.57 -33.12
N ALA A 394 7.04 -35.82 -32.66
CA ALA A 394 7.71 -36.95 -33.33
C ALA A 394 7.23 -37.16 -34.77
N ARG A 395 5.98 -36.79 -35.08
CA ARG A 395 5.39 -36.86 -36.43
C ARG A 395 5.60 -35.59 -37.26
N GLY A 396 6.35 -34.62 -36.77
CA GLY A 396 6.60 -33.36 -37.48
C GLY A 396 5.38 -32.42 -37.53
N ARG A 397 4.48 -32.49 -36.55
CA ARG A 397 3.23 -31.69 -36.49
C ARG A 397 3.34 -30.49 -35.55
N GLN A 398 4.54 -29.91 -35.38
CA GLN A 398 4.78 -28.78 -34.48
C GLN A 398 3.93 -27.55 -34.82
N ALA A 399 3.75 -27.25 -36.11
CA ALA A 399 2.95 -26.10 -36.55
C ALA A 399 1.48 -26.21 -36.11
N GLU A 400 0.92 -27.43 -36.06
CA GLU A 400 -0.44 -27.66 -35.58
C GLU A 400 -0.54 -27.51 -34.05
N LEU A 401 0.48 -27.96 -33.31
CA LEU A 401 0.56 -27.73 -31.86
C LEU A 401 0.61 -26.23 -31.54
N GLU A 402 1.47 -25.49 -32.22
CA GLU A 402 1.57 -24.04 -32.03
C GLU A 402 0.25 -23.33 -32.37
N TYR A 403 -0.43 -23.75 -33.43
CA TYR A 403 -1.74 -23.22 -33.77
C TYR A 403 -2.75 -23.46 -32.64
N LYS A 404 -2.80 -24.65 -32.05
CA LYS A 404 -3.67 -24.95 -30.91
C LYS A 404 -3.31 -24.18 -29.65
N LEU A 405 -2.03 -24.03 -29.34
CA LEU A 405 -1.58 -23.22 -28.21
C LEU A 405 -1.99 -21.75 -28.35
N ARG A 406 -1.95 -21.20 -29.57
CA ARG A 406 -2.46 -19.83 -29.85
C ARG A 406 -3.97 -19.72 -29.65
N GLU A 407 -4.74 -20.75 -30.03
CA GLU A 407 -6.19 -20.80 -29.73
C GLU A 407 -6.48 -20.83 -28.22
N LEU A 408 -5.59 -21.42 -27.42
CA LEU A 408 -5.65 -21.43 -25.96
C LEU A 408 -5.17 -20.12 -25.31
N GLY A 409 -4.77 -19.13 -26.11
CA GLY A 409 -4.42 -17.79 -25.64
C GLY A 409 -2.93 -17.52 -25.47
N TRP A 410 -2.06 -18.47 -25.85
CA TRP A 410 -0.61 -18.25 -25.82
C TRP A 410 -0.17 -17.26 -26.91
N LYS A 411 0.73 -16.33 -26.54
CA LYS A 411 1.25 -15.31 -27.46
C LYS A 411 2.11 -15.96 -28.55
N ALA A 412 1.91 -15.53 -29.80
CA ALA A 412 2.74 -15.99 -30.90
C ALA A 412 4.21 -15.54 -30.74
N SER A 413 5.14 -16.48 -30.84
CA SER A 413 6.58 -16.26 -30.92
C SER A 413 7.24 -17.44 -31.65
N ASP A 414 8.46 -17.22 -32.17
CA ASP A 414 9.26 -18.26 -32.83
C ASP A 414 9.69 -19.38 -31.87
N THR A 415 9.56 -19.15 -30.55
CA THR A 415 9.93 -20.07 -29.48
C THR A 415 8.71 -20.56 -28.69
N LEU A 416 7.49 -20.37 -29.21
CA LEU A 416 6.25 -20.68 -28.50
C LEU A 416 6.22 -22.12 -28.00
N LEU A 417 6.39 -23.10 -28.91
CA LEU A 417 6.34 -24.52 -28.54
C LEU A 417 7.47 -24.89 -27.57
N ALA A 418 8.68 -24.40 -27.80
CA ALA A 418 9.83 -24.64 -26.92
C ALA A 418 9.60 -24.09 -25.50
N GLY A 419 9.04 -22.88 -25.38
CA GLY A 419 8.73 -22.24 -24.10
C GLY A 419 7.64 -22.99 -23.32
N VAL A 420 6.54 -23.35 -23.99
CA VAL A 420 5.46 -24.13 -23.37
C VAL A 420 5.95 -25.52 -22.98
N LEU A 421 6.71 -26.18 -23.84
CA LEU A 421 7.31 -27.49 -23.54
C LEU A 421 8.24 -27.41 -22.33
N GLY A 422 9.11 -26.41 -22.24
CA GLY A 422 10.00 -26.22 -21.09
C GLY A 422 9.23 -26.08 -19.78
N GLN A 423 8.23 -25.20 -19.76
CA GLN A 423 7.38 -24.99 -18.58
C GLN A 423 6.56 -26.23 -18.21
N ALA A 424 6.11 -27.01 -19.19
CA ALA A 424 5.40 -28.27 -18.95
C ALA A 424 6.33 -29.36 -18.39
N LEU A 425 7.56 -29.47 -18.87
CA LEU A 425 8.55 -30.41 -18.33
C LEU A 425 8.91 -30.06 -16.89
N GLU A 426 9.14 -28.78 -16.60
CA GLU A 426 9.30 -28.28 -15.23
C GLU A 426 8.10 -28.63 -14.35
N ALA A 427 6.88 -28.48 -14.86
CA ALA A 427 5.65 -28.83 -14.15
C ALA A 427 5.59 -30.33 -13.79
N VAL A 428 6.01 -31.20 -14.71
CA VAL A 428 6.07 -32.65 -14.49
C VAL A 428 7.10 -32.97 -13.40
N MET A 429 8.30 -32.38 -13.45
CA MET A 429 9.31 -32.58 -12.40
C MET A 429 8.78 -32.15 -11.03
N ILE A 430 8.02 -31.05 -10.96
CA ILE A 430 7.38 -30.60 -9.72
C ILE A 430 6.32 -31.60 -9.24
N GLN A 431 5.47 -32.11 -10.13
CA GLN A 431 4.41 -33.06 -9.75
C GLN A 431 4.93 -34.46 -9.40
N LEU A 432 6.10 -34.84 -9.91
CA LEU A 432 6.80 -36.06 -9.52
C LEU A 432 7.57 -35.91 -8.20
N GLY A 433 7.70 -34.67 -7.69
CA GLY A 433 8.41 -34.37 -6.45
C GLY A 433 9.93 -34.25 -6.61
N GLU A 434 10.44 -34.20 -7.84
CA GLU A 434 11.87 -34.11 -8.16
C GLU A 434 12.38 -32.67 -8.12
N ALA A 435 11.49 -31.69 -8.27
CA ALA A 435 11.83 -30.27 -8.26
C ALA A 435 10.82 -29.43 -7.49
N ARG A 436 11.26 -28.29 -6.95
CA ARG A 436 10.38 -27.33 -6.27
C ARG A 436 10.83 -25.90 -6.45
N TRP A 437 9.86 -25.00 -6.57
CA TRP A 437 10.11 -23.57 -6.50
C TRP A 437 10.48 -23.19 -5.06
N THR A 438 11.61 -22.51 -4.92
CA THR A 438 12.15 -22.05 -3.65
C THR A 438 12.06 -20.54 -3.52
N LEU A 439 11.70 -20.10 -2.33
CA LEU A 439 11.65 -18.69 -1.95
C LEU A 439 13.06 -18.08 -1.94
N SER A 440 13.18 -16.88 -2.51
CA SER A 440 14.31 -15.99 -2.32
C SER A 440 13.76 -14.63 -1.92
N TRP A 441 14.29 -14.02 -0.86
CA TRP A 441 13.89 -12.67 -0.44
C TRP A 441 14.65 -11.57 -1.17
N SER A 442 15.78 -11.89 -1.80
CA SER A 442 16.65 -10.95 -2.49
C SER A 442 16.56 -11.02 -4.01
N GLY A 443 16.08 -12.14 -4.57
CA GLY A 443 15.99 -12.37 -6.00
C GLY A 443 14.68 -13.03 -6.44
N PRO A 444 14.58 -13.43 -7.72
CA PRO A 444 13.45 -14.23 -8.17
C PRO A 444 13.45 -15.59 -7.46
N ALA A 445 12.26 -16.18 -7.30
CA ALA A 445 12.14 -17.57 -6.90
C ALA A 445 12.91 -18.46 -7.90
N ARG A 446 13.55 -19.51 -7.38
CA ARG A 446 14.35 -20.45 -8.19
C ARG A 446 13.74 -21.84 -8.17
N LEU A 447 13.70 -22.50 -9.32
CA LEU A 447 13.25 -23.88 -9.42
C LEU A 447 14.45 -24.78 -9.22
N LEU A 448 14.49 -25.52 -8.11
CA LEU A 448 15.62 -26.38 -7.75
C LEU A 448 15.21 -27.84 -7.74
N PHE A 449 16.12 -28.72 -8.15
CA PHE A 449 16.03 -30.16 -7.87
C PHE A 449 16.27 -30.43 -6.38
N ASP A 450 16.02 -31.66 -5.94
CA ASP A 450 16.24 -32.10 -4.56
C ASP A 450 17.70 -32.01 -4.10
N ASP A 451 18.66 -32.07 -5.03
CA ASP A 451 20.10 -31.88 -4.76
C ASP A 451 20.52 -30.40 -4.66
N GLY A 452 19.60 -29.48 -4.93
CA GLY A 452 19.80 -28.03 -4.89
C GLY A 452 20.31 -27.41 -6.19
N GLU A 453 20.51 -28.19 -7.25
CA GLU A 453 20.83 -27.64 -8.58
C GLU A 453 19.62 -26.94 -9.20
N GLU A 454 19.88 -25.87 -9.95
CA GLU A 454 18.81 -25.12 -10.63
C GLU A 454 18.34 -25.87 -11.88
N VAL A 455 17.02 -26.01 -12.01
CA VAL A 455 16.39 -26.70 -13.13
C VAL A 455 16.54 -25.87 -14.40
N ALA A 456 17.35 -26.36 -15.34
CA ALA A 456 17.62 -25.70 -16.62
C ALA A 456 17.11 -26.54 -17.81
N LEU A 457 15.79 -26.57 -18.01
CA LEU A 457 15.15 -27.39 -19.06
C LEU A 457 14.88 -26.64 -20.36
N SER A 458 15.10 -25.32 -20.41
CA SER A 458 14.77 -24.48 -21.56
C SER A 458 15.52 -24.87 -22.84
N GLU A 459 16.83 -25.08 -22.77
CA GLU A 459 17.64 -25.51 -23.93
C GLU A 459 17.31 -26.94 -24.37
N TYR A 460 16.99 -27.81 -23.42
CA TYR A 460 16.57 -29.18 -23.73
C TYR A 460 15.21 -29.18 -24.44
N ALA A 461 14.25 -28.42 -23.93
CA ALA A 461 12.94 -28.25 -24.55
C ALA A 461 13.03 -27.63 -25.95
N ALA A 462 13.92 -26.64 -26.16
CA ALA A 462 14.15 -26.06 -27.47
C ALA A 462 14.67 -27.08 -28.49
N ARG A 463 15.62 -27.95 -28.07
CA ARG A 463 16.10 -29.06 -28.92
C ARG A 463 14.98 -30.03 -29.26
N VAL A 464 14.18 -30.46 -28.28
CA VAL A 464 13.07 -31.39 -28.52
C VAL A 464 12.00 -30.80 -29.42
N ALA A 465 11.64 -29.52 -29.22
CA ALA A 465 10.66 -28.85 -30.07
C ALA A 465 11.11 -28.74 -31.53
N ALA A 466 12.41 -28.53 -31.76
CA ALA A 466 12.98 -28.37 -33.09
C ALA A 466 13.26 -29.71 -33.81
N ASP A 467 13.60 -30.77 -33.08
CA ASP A 467 14.04 -32.05 -33.65
C ASP A 467 13.10 -33.21 -33.25
N PRO A 468 12.25 -33.71 -34.19
CA PRO A 468 11.39 -34.87 -33.95
C PRO A 468 12.12 -36.12 -33.45
N SER A 469 13.40 -36.31 -33.79
CA SER A 469 14.17 -37.47 -33.38
C SER A 469 14.54 -37.45 -31.89
N ALA A 470 14.55 -36.28 -31.26
CA ALA A 470 14.85 -36.11 -29.84
C ALA A 470 13.73 -36.60 -28.90
N VAL A 471 12.51 -36.81 -29.41
CA VAL A 471 11.35 -37.24 -28.60
C VAL A 471 11.56 -38.61 -27.95
N GLY A 472 12.27 -39.53 -28.64
CA GLY A 472 12.59 -40.84 -28.06
C GLY A 472 13.43 -40.73 -26.79
N GLY A 473 14.43 -39.84 -26.81
CA GLY A 473 15.26 -39.54 -25.65
C GLY A 473 14.48 -38.85 -24.52
N LEU A 474 13.56 -37.94 -24.87
CA LEU A 474 12.67 -37.29 -23.88
C LEU A 474 11.80 -38.30 -23.14
N ARG A 475 11.17 -39.23 -23.88
CA ARG A 475 10.31 -40.27 -23.29
C ARG A 475 11.09 -41.17 -22.33
N GLN A 476 12.31 -41.56 -22.72
CA GLN A 476 13.17 -42.35 -21.86
C GLN A 476 13.53 -41.58 -20.59
N TRP A 477 14.00 -40.33 -20.74
CA TRP A 477 14.36 -39.48 -19.61
C TRP A 477 13.20 -39.26 -18.64
N LEU A 478 11.99 -38.96 -19.13
CA LEU A 478 10.80 -38.81 -18.29
C LEU A 478 10.38 -40.14 -17.63
N GLY A 479 10.51 -41.26 -18.34
CA GLY A 479 10.23 -42.60 -17.82
C GLY A 479 11.18 -42.99 -16.68
N ASP A 480 12.46 -42.61 -16.78
CA ASP A 480 13.46 -42.83 -15.72
C ASP A 480 13.12 -42.04 -14.45
N HIS A 481 12.45 -40.88 -14.57
CA HIS A 481 11.90 -40.10 -13.45
C HIS A 481 10.49 -40.58 -13.02
N GLY A 482 9.98 -41.68 -13.58
CA GLY A 482 8.72 -42.30 -13.17
C GLY A 482 7.45 -41.76 -13.86
N MET A 483 7.57 -40.91 -14.88
CA MET A 483 6.42 -40.46 -15.67
C MET A 483 5.87 -41.61 -16.53
N ARG A 484 4.56 -41.83 -16.49
CA ARG A 484 3.87 -42.81 -17.35
C ARG A 484 3.50 -42.20 -18.70
N HIS A 485 3.43 -43.04 -19.73
CA HIS A 485 3.01 -42.62 -21.08
C HIS A 485 1.57 -42.11 -21.16
N ASP A 486 0.70 -42.55 -20.25
CA ASP A 486 -0.70 -42.12 -20.11
C ASP A 486 -0.88 -40.99 -19.08
N TYR A 487 0.19 -40.26 -18.73
CA TYR A 487 0.14 -39.17 -17.77
C TYR A 487 -0.80 -38.06 -18.21
N VAL A 488 -1.85 -37.85 -17.42
CA VAL A 488 -2.82 -36.76 -17.60
C VAL A 488 -2.54 -35.72 -16.51
N PRO A 489 -2.29 -34.45 -16.87
CA PRO A 489 -2.19 -33.37 -15.89
C PRO A 489 -3.45 -33.28 -15.03
N VAL A 490 -3.26 -33.11 -13.72
CA VAL A 490 -4.35 -32.97 -12.73
C VAL A 490 -4.99 -31.60 -12.78
#